data_AF-A0A1E1VZ85-F1
#
_entry.id   AF-A0A1E1VZ85-F1
#
_cell.length_a   1.000
_cell.length_b   1.000
_cell.length_c   1.000
_cell.angle_alpha   90.00
_cell.angle_beta   90.00
_cell.angle_gamma   90.00
#
_symmetry.space_group_name_H-M   'P 1'
#
loop_
_entity.id
_entity.type
_entity.pdbx_description
1 polymer ?
#
loop_
_entity_poly.entity_id
_entity_poly.type
_entity_poly.pdbx_seq_one_letter_code
_entity_poly.pdbx_strand_id
1 'polypeptide(L)'
;MDDNSKLNLLVIRREYIFRDIQILFDLSQQVATDPSKVNAFKSRYKRVESIRQEYLNVVHDIHTLMLTINPKEVIDMKTVEAFDTLYYAVEAAADQLMPKPR
;
A
#
# COMPACT_ATOMS: atom_id res chain seq x y z
N MET A 1 23.51 -3.59 13.88
CA MET A 1 22.61 -2.52 13.43
C MET A 1 21.80 -2.08 14.63
N ASP A 2 21.91 -0.83 15.04
CA ASP A 2 21.13 -0.26 16.14
C ASP A 2 19.65 -0.09 15.74
N ASP A 3 18.80 0.18 16.73
CA ASP A 3 17.36 0.24 16.52
C ASP A 3 16.91 1.44 15.67
N ASN A 4 17.63 2.56 15.69
CA ASN A 4 17.34 3.69 14.79
C ASN A 4 17.67 3.34 13.33
N SER A 5 18.78 2.64 13.10
CA SER A 5 19.13 2.12 11.77
C SER A 5 18.09 1.12 11.24
N LYS A 6 17.57 0.23 12.10
CA LYS A 6 16.46 -0.68 11.75
C LYS A 6 15.19 0.08 11.40
N LEU A 7 14.83 1.07 12.22
CA LEU A 7 13.65 1.90 11.99
C LEU A 7 13.72 2.62 10.65
N ASN A 8 14.87 3.20 10.29
CA ASN A 8 15.06 3.83 8.99
C ASN A 8 14.87 2.87 7.82
N LEU A 9 15.40 1.64 7.92
CA LEU A 9 15.19 0.64 6.87
C LEU A 9 13.72 0.24 6.71
N LEU A 10 12.99 0.12 7.82
CA LEU A 10 11.55 -0.17 7.78
C LEU A 10 10.77 0.99 7.17
N VAL A 11 11.10 2.24 7.51
CA VAL A 11 10.48 3.43 6.90
C VAL A 11 10.73 3.46 5.40
N ILE A 12 11.97 3.22 4.95
CA ILE A 12 12.30 3.15 3.52
C ILE A 12 11.48 2.05 2.84
N ARG A 13 11.38 0.86 3.46
CA ARG A 13 10.57 -0.25 2.93
C ARG A 13 9.09 0.12 2.83
N ARG A 14 8.54 0.81 3.83
CA ARG A 14 7.15 1.33 3.81
C ARG A 14 6.93 2.23 2.61
N GLU A 15 7.84 3.16 2.33
CA GLU A 15 7.74 4.08 1.18
C GLU A 15 7.76 3.33 -0.16
N TYR A 16 8.59 2.30 -0.31
CA TYR A 16 8.59 1.46 -1.51
C TYR A 16 7.25 0.77 -1.73
N ILE A 17 6.65 0.19 -0.68
CA ILE A 17 5.35 -0.48 -0.78
C ILE A 17 4.23 0.54 -1.04
N PHE A 18 4.30 1.71 -0.42
CA PHE A 18 3.35 2.80 -0.67
C PHE A 18 3.39 3.24 -2.13
N ARG A 19 4.58 3.30 -2.73
CA ARG A 19 4.73 3.61 -4.15
C ARG A 19 4.10 2.54 -5.05
N ASP A 20 4.15 1.27 -4.68
CA ASP A 20 3.52 0.20 -5.46
C ASP A 20 1.99 0.38 -5.52
N ILE A 21 1.33 0.77 -4.41
CA ILE A 21 -0.10 1.06 -4.44
C ILE A 21 -0.42 2.35 -5.21
N GLN A 22 0.43 3.39 -5.11
CA GLN A 22 0.27 4.61 -5.90
C GLN A 22 0.32 4.33 -7.40
N ILE A 23 1.27 3.51 -7.86
CA ILE A 23 1.35 3.16 -9.29
C ILE A 23 0.10 2.39 -9.73
N LEU A 24 -0.43 1.52 -8.88
CA LEU A 24 -1.64 0.76 -9.18
C LEU A 24 -2.88 1.67 -9.24
N PHE A 25 -2.95 2.65 -8.35
CA PHE A 25 -3.96 3.70 -8.35
C PHE A 25 -3.87 4.57 -9.61
N ASP A 26 -2.68 5.05 -9.97
CA ASP A 26 -2.48 5.85 -11.19
C ASP A 26 -2.91 5.09 -12.44
N LEU A 27 -2.61 3.78 -12.49
CA LEU A 27 -3.08 2.92 -13.57
C LEU A 27 -4.60 2.78 -13.56
N SER A 28 -5.24 2.69 -12.40
CA SER A 28 -6.71 2.60 -12.30
C SER A 28 -7.39 3.84 -12.87
N GLN A 29 -6.82 5.03 -12.62
CA GLN A 29 -7.31 6.29 -13.18
C GLN A 29 -7.07 6.37 -14.69
N GLN A 30 -5.90 5.92 -15.16
CA GLN A 30 -5.56 5.94 -16.59
C GLN A 30 -6.46 5.04 -17.43
N VAL A 31 -6.93 3.91 -16.90
CA VAL A 31 -7.81 2.98 -17.62
C VAL A 31 -9.12 3.65 -18.06
N ALA A 32 -9.63 4.62 -17.30
CA ALA A 32 -10.84 5.35 -17.68
C ALA A 32 -10.65 6.18 -18.97
N THR A 33 -9.42 6.62 -19.26
CA THR A 33 -9.08 7.45 -20.43
C THR A 33 -8.34 6.69 -21.53
N ASP A 34 -7.69 5.58 -21.19
CA ASP A 34 -6.87 4.77 -22.11
C ASP A 34 -7.15 3.27 -21.89
N PRO A 35 -8.07 2.68 -22.68
CA PRO A 35 -8.39 1.27 -22.61
C PRO A 35 -7.20 0.32 -22.86
N SER A 36 -6.12 0.79 -23.49
CA SER A 36 -4.92 -0.05 -23.69
C SER A 36 -4.22 -0.40 -22.36
N LYS A 37 -4.47 0.38 -21.31
CA LYS A 37 -3.91 0.17 -19.96
C LYS A 37 -4.61 -0.93 -19.18
N VAL A 38 -5.79 -1.40 -19.61
CA VAL A 38 -6.61 -2.39 -18.89
C VAL A 38 -5.78 -3.63 -18.55
N ASN A 39 -5.07 -4.21 -19.52
CA ASN A 39 -4.29 -5.43 -19.28
C ASN A 39 -3.12 -5.21 -18.30
N ALA A 40 -2.48 -4.03 -18.34
CA ALA A 40 -1.42 -3.67 -17.41
C ALA A 40 -1.97 -3.53 -15.97
N PHE A 41 -3.13 -2.88 -15.82
CA PHE A 41 -3.84 -2.79 -14.54
C PHE A 41 -4.22 -4.17 -14.01
N LYS A 42 -4.93 -5.00 -14.81
CA LYS A 42 -5.33 -6.36 -14.41
C LYS A 42 -4.15 -7.23 -13.98
N SER A 43 -3.02 -7.13 -14.69
CA SER A 43 -1.81 -7.90 -14.38
C SER A 43 -1.23 -7.49 -13.02
N ARG A 44 -1.10 -6.19 -12.76
CA ARG A 44 -0.55 -5.69 -11.49
C ARG A 44 -1.52 -5.84 -10.32
N TYR A 45 -2.82 -5.71 -10.57
CA TYR A 45 -3.87 -5.84 -9.56
C TYR A 45 -3.85 -7.21 -8.87
N LYS A 46 -3.36 -8.27 -9.53
CA LYS A 46 -3.16 -9.59 -8.91
C LYS A 46 -2.32 -9.56 -7.63
N ARG A 47 -1.49 -8.52 -7.44
CA ARG A 47 -0.64 -8.32 -6.25
C ARG A 47 -1.21 -7.33 -5.24
N VAL A 48 -2.40 -6.76 -5.46
CA VAL A 48 -2.95 -5.70 -4.59
C VAL A 48 -3.05 -6.15 -3.14
N GLU A 49 -3.52 -7.37 -2.91
CA GLU A 49 -3.70 -7.90 -1.56
C GLU A 49 -2.36 -8.18 -0.88
N SER A 50 -1.37 -8.70 -1.63
CA SER A 50 -0.01 -8.86 -1.10
C SER A 50 0.62 -7.51 -0.74
N ILE A 51 0.41 -6.47 -1.57
CA ILE A 51 0.92 -5.12 -1.30
C ILE A 51 0.30 -4.58 0.00
N ARG A 52 -1.02 -4.75 0.20
CA ARG A 52 -1.70 -4.34 1.42
C ARG A 52 -1.17 -5.08 2.65
N GLN A 53 -1.05 -6.40 2.58
CA GLN A 53 -0.54 -7.18 3.71
C GLN A 53 0.91 -6.82 4.04
N GLU A 54 1.77 -6.65 3.02
CA GLU A 54 3.16 -6.20 3.21
C GLU A 54 3.23 -4.83 3.87
N TYR A 55 2.37 -3.89 3.45
CA TYR A 55 2.31 -2.55 4.04
C TYR A 55 1.92 -2.60 5.52
N LEU A 56 0.83 -3.30 5.85
CA LEU A 56 0.34 -3.43 7.21
C LEU A 56 1.37 -4.10 8.14
N ASN A 57 2.07 -5.12 7.64
CA ASN A 57 3.14 -5.79 8.38
C ASN A 57 4.30 -4.82 8.68
N VAL A 58 4.77 -4.08 7.66
CA VAL A 58 5.88 -3.12 7.85
C VAL A 58 5.49 -1.99 8.80
N VAL A 59 4.25 -1.48 8.71
CA VAL A 59 3.76 -0.46 9.64
C VAL A 59 3.67 -1.01 11.07
N HIS A 60 3.20 -2.25 11.24
CA HIS A 60 3.19 -2.92 12.54
C HIS A 60 4.61 -3.05 13.13
N ASP A 61 5.59 -3.45 12.32
CA ASP A 61 6.99 -3.56 12.74
C ASP A 61 7.57 -2.19 13.14
N ILE A 62 7.25 -1.13 12.38
CA ILE A 62 7.63 0.26 12.70
C ILE A 62 7.06 0.66 14.05
N HIS A 63 5.75 0.48 14.26
CA HIS A 63 5.09 0.90 15.50
C HIS A 63 5.61 0.13 16.72
N THR A 64 5.83 -1.18 16.57
CA THR A 64 6.41 -2.01 17.62
C THR A 64 7.81 -1.54 18.00
N LEU A 65 8.64 -1.21 17.00
CA LEU A 65 10.00 -0.72 17.26
C LEU A 65 10.01 0.68 17.86
N MET A 66 9.13 1.58 17.40
CA MET A 66 8.95 2.92 17.98
C MET A 66 8.58 2.85 19.46
N LEU A 67 7.63 1.99 19.84
CA LEU A 67 7.24 1.79 21.24
C LEU A 67 8.32 1.09 22.07
N THR A 68 9.18 0.29 21.44
CA THR A 68 10.35 -0.30 22.10
C THR A 68 11.40 0.77 22.43
N ILE A 69 11.65 1.70 21.50
CA ILE A 69 12.59 2.81 21.68
C ILE A 69 12.02 3.86 22.66
N ASN A 70 10.73 4.19 22.52
CA ASN A 70 10.01 5.16 23.33
C ASN A 70 8.59 4.66 23.66
N PRO A 71 8.37 4.07 24.85
CA PRO A 71 7.05 3.55 25.23
C PRO A 71 5.94 4.59 25.38
N LYS A 72 6.28 5.90 25.39
CA LYS A 72 5.32 7.01 25.47
C LYS A 72 5.02 7.62 24.09
N GLU A 73 5.61 7.07 23.03
CA GLU A 73 5.40 7.53 21.66
C GLU A 73 3.93 7.39 21.27
N VAL A 74 3.40 8.42 20.61
CA VAL A 74 2.03 8.37 20.07
C VAL A 74 2.11 7.87 18.63
N ILE A 75 1.44 6.75 18.36
CA ILE A 75 1.42 6.14 17.04
C ILE A 75 0.46 6.90 16.12
N ASP A 76 0.98 7.43 15.00
CA ASP A 76 0.19 8.12 13.98
C ASP A 76 -0.32 7.14 12.91
N MET A 77 -1.63 7.02 12.80
CA MET A 77 -2.31 6.13 11.85
C MET A 77 -2.60 6.78 10.49
N LYS A 78 -2.31 8.07 10.30
CA LYS A 78 -2.60 8.79 9.03
C LYS A 78 -2.01 8.12 7.80
N THR A 79 -0.83 7.52 7.93
CA THR A 79 -0.18 6.83 6.81
C THR A 79 -0.94 5.57 6.40
N VAL A 80 -1.53 4.85 7.36
CA VAL A 80 -2.42 3.71 7.11
C VAL A 80 -3.71 4.16 6.43
N GLU A 81 -4.32 5.23 6.92
CA GLU A 81 -5.54 5.80 6.33
C GLU A 81 -5.32 6.25 4.88
N ALA A 82 -4.19 6.91 4.61
CA ALA A 82 -3.80 7.32 3.26
C ALA A 82 -3.58 6.11 2.34
N PHE A 83 -2.93 5.05 2.85
CA PHE A 83 -2.74 3.82 2.10
C PHE A 83 -4.07 3.12 1.79
N ASP A 84 -4.93 2.94 2.81
CA ASP A 84 -6.23 2.30 2.66
C ASP A 84 -7.13 3.08 1.67
N THR A 85 -7.05 4.41 1.66
CA THR A 85 -7.74 5.25 0.67
C THR A 85 -7.36 4.86 -0.76
N LEU A 86 -6.06 4.69 -1.04
CA LEU A 86 -5.58 4.26 -2.37
C LEU A 86 -5.98 2.82 -2.67
N TYR A 87 -5.85 1.93 -1.69
CA TYR A 87 -6.23 0.52 -1.82
C TYR A 87 -7.71 0.36 -2.19
N TYR A 88 -8.62 0.99 -1.45
CA TYR A 88 -10.06 0.87 -1.74
C TYR A 88 -10.46 1.51 -3.06
N ALA A 89 -9.78 2.58 -3.48
CA ALA A 89 -9.99 3.14 -4.81
C ALA A 89 -9.55 2.19 -5.93
N VAL A 90 -8.45 1.44 -5.73
CA VAL A 90 -7.99 0.40 -6.65
C VAL A 90 -8.96 -0.77 -6.69
N GLU A 91 -9.46 -1.24 -5.54
CA GLU A 91 -10.49 -2.29 -5.44
C GLU A 91 -11.76 -1.89 -6.21
N ALA A 92 -12.26 -0.67 -5.99
CA ALA A 92 -13.45 -0.17 -6.68
C ALA A 92 -13.28 -0.14 -8.20
N ALA A 93 -12.10 0.25 -8.69
CA ALA A 93 -11.80 0.22 -10.12
C ALA A 93 -11.72 -1.23 -10.65
N ALA A 94 -11.17 -2.15 -9.86
CA ALA A 94 -11.11 -3.56 -10.24
C ALA A 94 -12.49 -4.21 -10.34
N ASP A 95 -13.41 -3.93 -9.41
CA ASP A 95 -14.79 -4.43 -9.46
C ASP A 95 -15.52 -3.99 -10.73
N GLN A 96 -15.23 -2.79 -11.24
CA GLN A 96 -15.79 -2.28 -12.49
C GLN A 96 -15.18 -2.96 -13.74
N LEU A 97 -13.88 -3.27 -13.72
CA LEU A 97 -13.12 -3.76 -14.88
C LEU A 97 -13.02 -5.30 -14.97
N MET A 98 -13.26 -5.98 -13.85
CA MET A 98 -13.16 -7.43 -13.66
C MET A 98 -14.33 -7.93 -12.82
N PRO A 99 -15.58 -7.78 -13.29
CA PRO A 99 -16.73 -8.29 -12.55
C PRO A 99 -16.57 -9.80 -12.34
N LYS A 100 -16.65 -10.24 -11.08
CA LYS A 100 -16.61 -11.67 -10.76
C LYS A 100 -17.75 -12.39 -11.50
N PRO A 101 -17.52 -13.57 -12.08
CA PRO A 101 -18.60 -14.35 -12.67
C PRO A 101 -19.67 -14.60 -11.60
N ARG A 102 -20.92 -14.31 -11.95
CA ARG A 102 -22.10 -14.53 -11.10
C ARG A 102 -22.34 -16.01 -10.85
#